data_AF-A0A1G2PKH5-F1
#
_entry.id   AF-A0A1G2PKH5-F1
#
_cell.length_a   1.000
_cell.length_b   1.000
_cell.length_c   1.000
_cell.angle_alpha   90.00
_cell.angle_beta   90.00
_cell.angle_gamma   90.00
#
_symmetry.space_group_name_H-M   'P 1'
#
loop_
_entity.id
_entity.type
_entity.pdbx_description
1 polymer ?
#
loop_
_entity_poly.entity_id
_entity_poly.type
_entity_poly.pdbx_seq_one_letter_code
_entity_poly.pdbx_strand_id
1 'polypeptide(L)'
;MNSFRFRTIDAIIILILGEIVGAAFFAIARVQGLDVVVAGLLQPQPEFEISPQTISTVRLAFIPLFFLGVPIAAFVSLLAAFFVGRRFPVIPQVSKFIAVGVSNTAIDWGILNLLLAPVAASLFGITSLAQLSQLHRAVFKGISFLFATLNSYIWNKTWTFKSKEKKLGKEAIQFYLFTAIGLLINVAAFSIFQGFASENKFWVGILAPGFATLLSAVWDFFSYKLIVFKPKQED
;
A
#
# COMPACT_ATOMS: atom_id res chain seq x y z
N MET A 1 12.57 25.80 -16.04
CA MET A 1 12.50 24.33 -16.12
C MET A 1 13.36 23.72 -15.00
N ASN A 2 12.84 23.66 -13.77
CA ASN A 2 13.59 23.22 -12.57
C ASN A 2 12.67 22.43 -11.61
N SER A 3 11.84 21.54 -12.15
CA SER A 3 10.74 20.87 -11.44
C SER A 3 11.16 19.72 -10.50
N PHE A 4 12.46 19.43 -10.39
CA PHE A 4 13.00 18.22 -9.72
C PHE A 4 13.77 18.51 -8.43
N ARG A 5 13.62 19.70 -7.84
CA ARG A 5 14.15 19.98 -6.50
C ARG A 5 13.24 19.36 -5.45
N PHE A 6 13.84 18.72 -4.44
CA PHE A 6 13.13 18.27 -3.25
C PHE A 6 12.60 19.50 -2.48
N ARG A 7 11.30 19.56 -2.21
CA ARG A 7 10.65 20.68 -1.54
C ARG A 7 10.08 20.25 -0.19
N THR A 8 9.82 21.22 0.69
CA THR A 8 9.20 20.98 2.00
C THR A 8 7.89 20.20 1.90
N ILE A 9 7.07 20.46 0.88
CA ILE A 9 5.83 19.69 0.66
C ILE A 9 6.09 18.21 0.36
N ASP A 10 7.21 17.89 -0.30
CA ASP A 10 7.57 16.50 -0.58
C ASP A 10 7.98 15.77 0.71
N ALA A 11 8.63 16.47 1.65
CA ALA A 11 8.94 15.98 3.00
C ALA A 11 7.68 15.74 3.85
N ILE A 12 6.78 16.73 3.89
CA ILE A 12 5.55 16.64 4.68
C ILE A 12 4.69 15.47 4.19
N ILE A 13 4.48 15.35 2.88
CA ILE A 13 3.62 14.31 2.33
C ILE A 13 4.21 12.92 2.55
N ILE A 14 5.52 12.73 2.34
CA ILE A 14 6.11 11.40 2.55
C ILE A 14 6.09 10.98 4.02
N LEU A 15 6.23 11.92 4.95
CA LEU A 15 6.09 11.63 6.39
C LEU A 15 4.64 11.25 6.72
N ILE A 16 3.64 11.98 6.20
CA ILE A 16 2.22 11.61 6.37
C ILE A 16 1.94 10.22 5.81
N LEU A 17 2.39 9.92 4.59
CA LEU A 17 2.22 8.59 3.99
C LEU A 17 2.96 7.52 4.81
N GLY A 18 4.14 7.84 5.32
CA GLY A 18 4.91 6.96 6.19
C GLY A 18 4.18 6.65 7.50
N GLU A 19 3.54 7.63 8.12
CA GLU A 19 2.71 7.43 9.31
C GLU A 19 1.48 6.55 9.02
N ILE A 20 0.80 6.79 7.90
CA ILE A 20 -0.33 5.96 7.47
C ILE A 20 0.12 4.50 7.28
N VAL A 21 1.26 4.28 6.62
CA VAL A 21 1.84 2.95 6.41
C VAL A 21 2.22 2.31 7.74
N GLY A 22 2.90 3.05 8.61
CA GLY A 22 3.31 2.60 9.94
C GLY A 22 2.11 2.18 10.79
N ALA A 23 1.09 3.03 10.90
CA ALA A 23 -0.13 2.76 11.65
C ALA A 23 -0.89 1.54 11.11
N ALA A 24 -1.03 1.43 9.78
CA ALA A 24 -1.72 0.30 9.17
C ALA A 24 -0.98 -1.02 9.40
N PHE A 25 0.34 -1.06 9.21
CA PHE A 25 1.12 -2.28 9.48
C PHE A 25 1.21 -2.62 10.96
N PHE A 26 1.24 -1.62 11.85
CA PHE A 26 1.10 -1.87 13.29
C PHE A 26 -0.25 -2.52 13.61
N ALA A 27 -1.36 -2.02 13.06
CA ALA A 27 -2.67 -2.61 13.25
C ALA A 27 -2.73 -4.06 12.72
N ILE A 28 -2.19 -4.31 11.52
CA ILE A 28 -2.08 -5.66 10.96
C ILE A 28 -1.27 -6.57 11.89
N ALA A 29 -0.11 -6.10 12.37
CA ALA A 29 0.74 -6.87 13.26
C ALA A 29 0.01 -7.25 14.56
N ARG A 30 -0.81 -6.35 15.10
CA ARG A 30 -1.63 -6.59 16.30
C ARG A 30 -2.78 -7.57 16.03
N VAL A 31 -3.49 -7.41 14.91
CA VAL A 31 -4.62 -8.27 14.54
C VAL A 31 -4.16 -9.70 14.23
N GLN A 32 -3.01 -9.85 13.58
CA GLN A 32 -2.44 -11.13 13.19
C GLN A 32 -1.62 -11.80 14.32
N GLY A 33 -1.48 -11.15 15.48
CA GLY A 33 -0.73 -11.69 16.62
C GLY A 33 0.79 -11.79 16.38
N LEU A 34 1.36 -10.96 15.48
CA LEU A 34 2.80 -10.97 15.19
C LEU A 34 3.63 -10.66 16.44
N ASP A 35 3.12 -9.87 17.38
CA ASP A 35 3.78 -9.62 18.66
C ASP A 35 3.93 -10.90 19.49
N VAL A 36 2.96 -11.81 19.43
CA VAL A 36 3.03 -13.11 20.12
C VAL A 36 4.02 -14.04 19.44
N VAL A 37 3.98 -14.09 18.10
CA VAL A 37 4.95 -14.89 17.32
C VAL A 37 6.38 -14.43 17.59
N VAL A 38 6.65 -13.12 17.52
CA VAL A 38 7.98 -12.56 17.80
C VAL A 38 8.38 -12.79 19.26
N ALA A 39 7.47 -12.67 20.22
CA ALA A 39 7.74 -13.00 21.62
C ALA A 39 8.16 -14.47 21.79
N GLY A 40 7.48 -15.40 21.11
CA GLY A 40 7.85 -16.83 21.11
C GLY A 40 9.21 -17.11 20.46
N LEU A 41 9.63 -16.33 19.46
CA LEU A 41 10.97 -16.43 18.88
C LEU A 41 12.07 -15.91 19.83
N LEU A 42 11.75 -14.91 20.66
CA LEU A 42 12.67 -14.34 21.66
C LEU A 42 12.74 -15.17 22.94
N GLN A 43 11.69 -15.94 23.23
CA GLN A 43 11.64 -16.94 24.30
C GLN A 43 11.51 -18.37 23.72
N PRO A 44 12.54 -18.88 23.03
CA PRO A 44 12.53 -20.26 22.59
C PRO A 44 12.73 -21.19 23.82
N GLN A 45 11.77 -22.09 24.09
CA GLN A 45 11.76 -23.17 25.13
C GLN A 45 11.17 -22.80 26.52
N PRO A 46 10.90 -23.77 27.43
CA PRO A 46 10.11 -25.01 27.34
C PRO A 46 8.70 -24.85 27.96
N GLU A 47 8.36 -23.63 28.41
CA GLU A 47 7.05 -23.28 28.95
C GLU A 47 6.04 -23.28 27.79
N PHE A 48 4.95 -24.03 27.93
CA PHE A 48 3.92 -24.13 26.89
C PHE A 48 3.18 -22.79 26.67
N GLU A 49 3.40 -21.80 27.54
CA GLU A 49 2.80 -20.47 27.49
C GLU A 49 3.86 -19.36 27.52
N ILE A 50 3.76 -18.41 26.59
CA ILE A 50 4.66 -17.25 26.50
C ILE A 50 4.32 -16.26 27.61
N SER A 51 5.34 -15.83 28.38
CA SER A 51 5.14 -14.88 29.48
C SER A 51 4.46 -13.57 29.02
N PRO A 52 3.42 -13.06 29.74
CA PRO A 52 2.75 -11.81 29.40
C PRO A 52 3.69 -10.59 29.33
N GLN A 53 4.77 -10.61 30.13
CA GLN A 53 5.78 -9.57 30.18
C GLN A 53 6.61 -9.50 28.89
N THR A 54 6.87 -10.63 28.24
CA THR A 54 7.61 -10.66 26.97
C THR A 54 6.76 -10.11 25.84
N ILE A 55 5.49 -10.52 25.78
CA ILE A 55 4.54 -9.99 24.81
C ILE A 55 4.39 -8.48 24.96
N SER A 56 4.28 -7.95 26.19
CA SER A 56 4.20 -6.50 26.40
C SER A 56 5.47 -5.77 25.99
N THR A 57 6.64 -6.35 26.25
CA THR A 57 7.94 -5.79 25.82
C THR A 57 8.04 -5.72 24.30
N VAL A 58 7.67 -6.78 23.58
CA VAL A 58 7.64 -6.80 22.11
C VAL A 58 6.66 -5.76 21.56
N ARG A 59 5.47 -5.66 22.15
CA ARG A 59 4.48 -4.63 21.78
C ARG A 59 5.02 -3.22 21.94
N LEU A 60 5.71 -2.94 23.05
CA LEU A 60 6.33 -1.64 23.30
C LEU A 60 7.43 -1.34 22.28
N ALA A 61 8.21 -2.34 21.86
CA ALA A 61 9.22 -2.18 20.82
C ALA A 61 8.63 -1.95 19.42
N PHE A 62 7.45 -2.51 19.12
CA PHE A 62 6.77 -2.30 17.83
C PHE A 62 6.33 -0.84 17.64
N ILE A 63 5.92 -0.15 18.71
CA ILE A 63 5.43 1.23 18.60
C ILE A 63 6.46 2.16 17.93
N PRO A 64 7.69 2.36 18.46
CA PRO A 64 8.67 3.23 17.81
C PRO A 64 9.12 2.68 16.44
N LEU A 65 9.14 1.36 16.25
CA LEU A 65 9.48 0.76 14.96
C LEU A 65 8.49 1.21 13.85
N PHE A 66 7.19 1.14 14.11
CA PHE A 66 6.18 1.48 13.12
C PHE A 66 5.94 2.99 13.01
N PHE A 67 5.86 3.71 14.13
CA PHE A 67 5.51 5.14 14.14
C PHE A 67 6.71 6.08 13.99
N LEU A 68 7.95 5.60 14.12
CA LEU A 68 9.13 6.41 13.82
C LEU A 68 9.97 5.78 12.72
N GLY A 69 10.20 4.47 12.79
CA GLY A 69 11.03 3.76 11.80
C GLY A 69 10.48 3.85 10.38
N VAL A 70 9.18 3.60 10.18
CA VAL A 70 8.56 3.63 8.84
C VAL A 70 8.55 5.04 8.22
N PRO A 71 8.09 6.11 8.92
CA PRO A 71 8.17 7.47 8.38
C PRO A 71 9.60 7.92 8.06
N ILE A 72 10.57 7.62 8.93
CA ILE A 72 11.99 7.95 8.70
C ILE A 72 12.50 7.20 7.46
N ALA A 73 12.23 5.89 7.36
CA ALA A 73 12.65 5.10 6.21
C ALA A 73 12.02 5.60 4.91
N ALA A 74 10.73 5.96 4.92
CA ALA A 74 10.03 6.53 3.77
C ALA A 74 10.65 7.86 3.34
N PHE A 75 10.93 8.75 4.30
CA PHE A 75 11.59 10.03 4.04
C PHE A 75 13.00 9.87 3.45
N VAL A 76 13.83 9.03 4.07
CA VAL A 76 15.20 8.73 3.59
C VAL A 76 15.17 8.12 2.20
N SER A 77 14.24 7.18 1.94
CA SER A 77 14.08 6.56 0.62
C SER A 77 13.71 7.59 -0.44
N LEU A 78 12.82 8.53 -0.14
CA LEU A 78 12.46 9.59 -1.07
C LEU A 78 13.62 10.58 -1.27
N LEU A 79 14.37 10.93 -0.23
CA LEU A 79 15.57 11.75 -0.37
C LEU A 79 16.61 11.10 -1.31
N ALA A 80 16.88 9.81 -1.12
CA ALA A 80 17.78 9.05 -1.98
C ALA A 80 17.28 9.06 -3.43
N ALA A 81 15.99 8.85 -3.66
CA ALA A 81 15.39 8.92 -4.99
C ALA A 81 15.57 10.30 -5.65
N PHE A 82 15.44 11.39 -4.91
CA PHE A 82 15.69 12.74 -5.43
C PHE A 82 17.17 13.01 -5.70
N PHE A 83 18.07 12.40 -4.92
CA PHE A 83 19.51 12.47 -5.19
C PHE A 83 19.86 11.77 -6.52
N VAL A 84 19.38 10.54 -6.73
CA VAL A 84 19.56 9.80 -8.00
C VAL A 84 18.82 10.49 -9.15
N GLY A 85 17.68 11.11 -8.86
CA GLY A 85 16.87 11.89 -9.78
C GLY A 85 17.60 13.08 -10.41
N ARG A 86 18.74 13.52 -9.86
CA ARG A 86 19.64 14.48 -10.51
C ARG A 86 20.18 13.96 -11.84
N ARG A 87 20.34 12.64 -11.99
CA ARG A 87 20.82 11.98 -13.22
C ARG A 87 19.68 11.54 -14.15
N PHE A 88 18.55 11.11 -13.58
CA PHE A 88 17.39 10.61 -14.32
C PHE A 88 16.10 11.31 -13.84
N PRO A 89 15.58 12.30 -14.59
CA PRO A 89 14.45 13.11 -14.16
C PRO A 89 13.14 12.34 -13.91
N VAL A 90 12.99 11.12 -14.42
CA VAL A 90 11.79 10.31 -14.19
C VAL A 90 11.72 9.75 -12.76
N ILE A 91 12.87 9.56 -12.09
CA ILE A 91 12.96 8.86 -10.79
C ILE A 91 12.13 9.54 -9.71
N PRO A 92 12.23 10.87 -9.46
CA PRO A 92 11.46 11.49 -8.38
C PRO A 92 9.94 11.32 -8.54
N GLN A 93 9.45 11.27 -9.78
CA GLN A 93 8.03 11.07 -10.05
C GLN A 93 7.62 9.61 -9.83
N VAL A 94 8.42 8.66 -10.31
CA VAL A 94 8.19 7.22 -10.09
C VAL A 94 8.26 6.89 -8.59
N SER A 95 9.20 7.46 -7.85
CA SER A 95 9.33 7.22 -6.41
C SER A 95 8.14 7.74 -5.61
N LYS A 96 7.55 8.88 -6.00
CA LYS A 96 6.29 9.35 -5.42
C LYS A 96 5.13 8.40 -5.72
N PHE A 97 5.03 7.95 -6.97
CA PHE A 97 4.02 6.98 -7.37
C PHE A 97 4.14 5.67 -6.57
N ILE A 98 5.37 5.16 -6.39
CA ILE A 98 5.65 3.98 -5.56
C ILE A 98 5.27 4.24 -4.10
N ALA A 99 5.63 5.40 -3.52
CA ALA A 99 5.26 5.74 -2.15
C ALA A 99 3.73 5.75 -1.95
N VAL A 100 2.99 6.31 -2.91
CA VAL A 100 1.53 6.25 -2.93
C VAL A 100 1.05 4.79 -3.04
N GLY A 101 1.64 3.99 -3.93
CA GLY A 101 1.32 2.57 -4.07
C GLY A 101 1.50 1.77 -2.77
N VAL A 102 2.64 1.93 -2.09
CA VAL A 102 2.91 1.30 -0.79
C VAL A 102 1.88 1.72 0.25
N SER A 103 1.53 3.02 0.29
CA SER A 103 0.47 3.50 1.18
C SER A 103 -0.91 2.91 0.86
N ASN A 104 -1.23 2.70 -0.42
CA ASN A 104 -2.48 2.05 -0.83
C ASN A 104 -2.54 0.60 -0.32
N THR A 105 -1.47 -0.17 -0.50
CA THR A 105 -1.40 -1.55 0.00
C THR A 105 -1.55 -1.61 1.51
N ALA A 106 -0.86 -0.71 2.24
CA ALA A 106 -0.97 -0.63 3.68
C ALA A 106 -2.41 -0.29 4.13
N ILE A 107 -3.05 0.71 3.51
CA ILE A 107 -4.44 1.08 3.77
C ILE A 107 -5.40 -0.09 3.47
N ASP A 108 -5.26 -0.72 2.31
CA ASP A 108 -6.12 -1.83 1.89
C ASP A 108 -6.06 -2.98 2.90
N TRP A 109 -4.85 -3.45 3.20
CA TRP A 109 -4.66 -4.55 4.14
C TRP A 109 -5.02 -4.14 5.57
N GLY A 110 -4.71 -2.90 5.97
CA GLY A 110 -4.99 -2.37 7.30
C GLY A 110 -6.49 -2.32 7.55
N ILE A 111 -7.25 -1.68 6.66
CA ILE A 111 -8.71 -1.58 6.76
C ILE A 111 -9.35 -2.96 6.71
N LEU A 112 -8.89 -3.85 5.83
CA LEU A 112 -9.41 -5.21 5.76
C LEU A 112 -9.21 -5.96 7.08
N ASN A 113 -8.03 -5.87 7.68
CA ASN A 113 -7.74 -6.49 8.97
C ASN A 113 -8.58 -5.88 10.10
N LEU A 114 -8.77 -4.56 10.08
CA LEU A 114 -9.64 -3.88 11.05
C LEU A 114 -11.10 -4.33 10.92
N LEU A 115 -11.64 -4.46 9.70
CA LEU A 115 -13.01 -4.94 9.46
C LEU A 115 -13.19 -6.42 9.86
N LEU A 116 -12.14 -7.24 9.70
CA LEU A 116 -12.14 -8.64 10.12
C LEU A 116 -11.87 -8.82 11.63
N ALA A 117 -11.41 -7.79 12.33
CA ALA A 117 -11.15 -7.88 13.76
C ALA A 117 -12.47 -8.16 14.52
N PRO A 118 -12.46 -8.95 15.61
CA PRO A 118 -13.69 -9.40 16.27
C PRO A 118 -14.65 -8.27 16.67
N VAL A 119 -14.11 -7.16 17.17
CA VAL A 119 -14.90 -5.98 17.57
C VAL A 119 -15.63 -5.37 16.37
N ALA A 120 -14.94 -5.15 15.26
CA ALA A 120 -15.56 -4.56 14.06
C ALA A 120 -16.51 -5.55 13.39
N ALA A 121 -16.13 -6.83 13.28
CA ALA A 121 -16.97 -7.88 12.72
C ALA A 121 -18.29 -8.04 13.51
N SER A 122 -18.26 -7.84 14.83
CA SER A 122 -19.45 -7.89 15.69
C SER A 122 -20.49 -6.83 15.33
N LEU A 123 -20.08 -5.68 14.78
CA LEU A 123 -21.00 -4.63 14.30
C LEU A 123 -21.85 -5.11 13.12
N PHE A 124 -21.40 -6.15 12.42
CA PHE A 124 -22.12 -6.80 11.33
C PHE A 124 -22.84 -8.07 11.79
N GLY A 125 -22.98 -8.29 13.10
CA GLY A 125 -23.60 -9.50 13.67
C GLY A 125 -22.73 -10.76 13.58
N ILE A 126 -21.43 -10.60 13.32
CA ILE A 126 -20.49 -11.70 13.10
C ILE A 126 -19.70 -11.94 14.38
N THR A 127 -19.89 -13.11 14.99
CA THR A 127 -19.24 -13.46 16.27
C THR A 127 -17.99 -14.32 16.11
N SER A 128 -17.81 -14.93 14.93
CA SER A 128 -16.61 -15.68 14.59
C SER A 128 -16.27 -15.58 13.11
N LEU A 129 -14.98 -15.74 12.76
CA LEU A 129 -14.52 -15.72 11.37
C LEU A 129 -15.16 -16.83 10.51
N ALA A 130 -15.63 -17.92 11.15
CA ALA A 130 -16.32 -19.03 10.50
C ALA A 130 -17.72 -18.63 9.99
N GLN A 131 -18.35 -17.61 10.58
CA GLN A 131 -19.67 -17.11 10.16
C GLN A 131 -19.59 -16.14 8.97
N LEU A 132 -18.40 -15.72 8.53
CA LEU A 132 -18.26 -14.84 7.37
C LEU A 132 -18.66 -15.58 6.08
N SER A 133 -19.84 -15.25 5.57
CA SER A 133 -20.24 -15.63 4.21
C SER A 133 -19.34 -14.97 3.16
N GLN A 134 -19.34 -15.53 1.94
CA GLN A 134 -18.58 -14.99 0.81
C GLN A 134 -18.94 -13.53 0.51
N LEU A 135 -20.21 -13.16 0.70
CA LEU A 135 -20.68 -11.78 0.50
C LEU A 135 -20.02 -10.81 1.49
N HIS A 136 -19.93 -11.16 2.78
CA HIS A 136 -19.26 -10.32 3.78
C HIS A 136 -17.80 -10.08 3.42
N ARG A 137 -17.09 -11.13 3.02
CA ARG A 137 -15.67 -11.04 2.60
C ARG A 137 -15.51 -10.13 1.39
N ALA A 138 -16.38 -10.25 0.39
CA ALA A 138 -16.39 -9.40 -0.79
C ALA A 138 -16.67 -7.93 -0.43
N VAL A 139 -17.64 -7.66 0.44
CA VAL A 139 -17.98 -6.31 0.90
C VAL A 139 -16.81 -5.68 1.66
N PHE A 140 -16.20 -6.38 2.62
CA PHE A 140 -15.05 -5.86 3.38
C PHE A 140 -13.84 -5.60 2.48
N LYS A 141 -13.59 -6.49 1.50
CA LYS A 141 -12.54 -6.27 0.50
C LYS A 141 -12.84 -5.09 -0.42
N GLY A 142 -14.11 -4.88 -0.77
CA GLY A 142 -14.56 -3.72 -1.55
C GLY A 142 -14.36 -2.41 -0.79
N ILE A 143 -14.75 -2.35 0.48
CA ILE A 143 -14.56 -1.16 1.33
C ILE A 143 -13.07 -0.82 1.45
N SER A 144 -12.23 -1.78 1.84
CA SER A 144 -10.78 -1.57 1.95
C SER A 144 -10.15 -1.10 0.64
N PHE A 145 -10.55 -1.71 -0.49
CA PHE A 145 -10.10 -1.31 -1.82
C PHE A 145 -10.49 0.15 -2.15
N LEU A 146 -11.72 0.57 -1.86
CA LEU A 146 -12.19 1.92 -2.12
C LEU A 146 -11.38 2.98 -1.36
N PHE A 147 -11.06 2.73 -0.09
CA PHE A 147 -10.21 3.62 0.69
C PHE A 147 -8.79 3.70 0.12
N ALA A 148 -8.21 2.57 -0.28
CA ALA A 148 -6.90 2.53 -0.91
C ALA A 148 -6.87 3.27 -2.25
N THR A 149 -7.89 3.09 -3.11
CA THR A 149 -7.97 3.80 -4.40
C THR A 149 -8.27 5.28 -4.23
N LEU A 150 -9.04 5.68 -3.21
CA LEU A 150 -9.26 7.09 -2.89
C LEU A 150 -7.96 7.77 -2.46
N ASN A 151 -7.17 7.11 -1.60
CA ASN A 151 -5.83 7.57 -1.24
C ASN A 151 -4.95 7.75 -2.48
N SER A 152 -4.94 6.74 -3.35
CA SER A 152 -4.21 6.80 -4.62
C SER A 152 -4.61 8.00 -5.47
N TYR A 153 -5.91 8.23 -5.65
CA TYR A 153 -6.45 9.33 -6.45
C TYR A 153 -5.98 10.68 -5.89
N ILE A 154 -6.14 10.90 -4.58
CA ILE A 154 -5.81 12.18 -3.93
C ILE A 154 -4.32 12.48 -4.11
N TRP A 155 -3.43 11.56 -3.75
CA TRP A 155 -1.98 11.82 -3.77
C TRP A 155 -1.41 11.83 -5.18
N ASN A 156 -1.89 10.96 -6.08
CA ASN A 156 -1.42 11.01 -7.46
C ASN A 156 -1.84 12.30 -8.16
N LYS A 157 -3.09 12.74 -7.93
CA LYS A 157 -3.58 14.02 -8.45
C LYS A 157 -2.81 15.21 -7.89
N THR A 158 -2.66 15.32 -6.57
CA THR A 158 -2.18 16.54 -5.91
C THR A 158 -0.65 16.60 -5.77
N TRP A 159 0.04 15.47 -5.75
CA TRP A 159 1.46 15.39 -5.43
C TRP A 159 2.33 14.77 -6.51
N THR A 160 1.97 13.58 -7.00
CA THR A 160 2.76 12.83 -8.00
C THR A 160 2.73 13.51 -9.36
N PHE A 161 1.52 13.77 -9.88
CA PHE A 161 1.31 14.34 -11.22
C PHE A 161 0.88 15.81 -11.19
N LYS A 162 0.36 16.30 -10.04
CA LYS A 162 -0.01 17.71 -9.82
C LYS A 162 -0.96 18.24 -10.89
N SER A 163 -2.05 17.51 -11.15
CA SER A 163 -3.08 17.97 -12.08
C SER A 163 -3.66 19.30 -11.63
N LYS A 164 -3.94 20.18 -12.60
CA LYS A 164 -4.57 21.49 -12.38
C LYS A 164 -6.04 21.51 -12.83
N GLU A 165 -6.60 20.38 -13.25
CA GLU A 165 -8.01 20.27 -13.64
C GLU A 165 -8.92 20.49 -12.43
N LYS A 166 -9.91 21.38 -12.61
CA LYS A 166 -10.89 21.74 -11.57
C LYS A 166 -12.08 20.78 -11.57
N LYS A 167 -12.41 20.13 -12.69
CA LYS A 167 -13.52 19.18 -12.80
C LYS A 167 -13.16 17.83 -12.19
N LEU A 168 -13.43 17.69 -10.88
CA LEU A 168 -13.11 16.49 -10.09
C LEU A 168 -13.69 15.18 -10.69
N GLY A 169 -14.94 15.22 -11.18
CA GLY A 169 -15.66 14.02 -11.64
C GLY A 169 -15.04 13.33 -12.86
N LYS A 170 -14.56 14.10 -13.86
CA LYS A 170 -13.98 13.52 -15.08
C LYS A 170 -12.70 12.74 -14.77
N GLU A 171 -11.80 13.32 -14.00
CA GLU A 171 -10.55 12.66 -13.62
C GLU A 171 -10.79 11.46 -12.73
N ALA A 172 -11.76 11.52 -11.81
CA ALA A 172 -12.11 10.39 -10.96
C ALA A 172 -12.61 9.21 -11.80
N ILE A 173 -13.55 9.44 -12.73
CA ILE A 173 -14.06 8.39 -13.62
C ILE A 173 -12.93 7.79 -14.46
N GLN A 174 -12.07 8.64 -15.06
CA GLN A 174 -10.92 8.17 -15.84
C GLN A 174 -9.94 7.39 -14.97
N PHE A 175 -9.61 7.86 -13.76
CA PHE A 175 -8.74 7.17 -12.84
C PHE A 175 -9.22 5.75 -12.55
N TYR A 176 -10.49 5.59 -12.14
CA TYR A 176 -11.06 4.29 -11.83
C TYR A 176 -11.15 3.38 -13.07
N LEU A 177 -11.48 3.92 -14.25
CA LEU A 177 -11.48 3.17 -15.50
C LEU A 177 -10.09 2.62 -15.85
N PHE A 178 -9.06 3.47 -15.79
CA PHE A 178 -7.69 3.06 -16.10
C PHE A 178 -7.09 2.14 -15.03
N THR A 179 -7.47 2.32 -13.76
CA THR A 179 -7.14 1.39 -12.66
C THR A 179 -7.75 0.01 -12.93
N ALA A 180 -9.00 -0.06 -13.39
CA ALA A 180 -9.66 -1.32 -13.73
C ALA A 180 -8.96 -2.04 -14.90
N ILE A 181 -8.52 -1.29 -15.92
CA ILE A 181 -7.70 -1.85 -17.00
C ILE A 181 -6.35 -2.35 -16.46
N GLY A 182 -5.71 -1.61 -15.56
CA GLY A 182 -4.48 -2.04 -14.88
C GLY A 182 -4.67 -3.35 -14.13
N LEU A 183 -5.80 -3.53 -13.44
CA LEU A 183 -6.17 -4.78 -12.79
C LEU A 183 -6.35 -5.93 -13.80
N LEU A 184 -7.01 -5.69 -14.93
CA LEU A 184 -7.16 -6.69 -15.99
C LEU A 184 -5.79 -7.10 -16.57
N ILE A 185 -4.89 -6.13 -16.78
CA ILE A 185 -3.50 -6.39 -17.19
C ILE A 185 -2.78 -7.25 -16.13
N ASN A 186 -2.95 -6.93 -14.85
CA ASN A 186 -2.36 -7.70 -13.75
C ASN A 186 -2.82 -9.17 -13.79
N VAL A 187 -4.14 -9.38 -13.82
CA VAL A 187 -4.73 -10.74 -13.83
C VAL A 187 -4.31 -11.52 -15.07
N ALA A 188 -4.37 -10.89 -16.25
CA ALA A 188 -3.95 -11.53 -17.50
C ALA A 188 -2.46 -11.89 -17.49
N ALA A 189 -1.61 -10.96 -17.05
CA ALA A 189 -0.18 -11.19 -16.95
C ALA A 189 0.15 -12.29 -15.95
N PHE A 190 -0.50 -12.33 -14.78
CA PHE A 190 -0.32 -13.40 -13.81
C PHE A 190 -0.69 -14.76 -14.40
N SER A 191 -1.87 -14.88 -15.04
CA SER A 191 -2.33 -16.11 -15.68
C SER A 191 -1.39 -16.61 -16.77
N ILE A 192 -0.81 -15.69 -17.56
CA ILE A 192 0.17 -16.04 -18.60
C ILE A 192 1.50 -16.45 -17.95
N PHE A 193 2.02 -15.66 -17.00
CA PHE A 193 3.32 -15.92 -16.38
C PHE A 193 3.35 -17.20 -15.55
N GLN A 194 2.24 -17.57 -14.93
CA GLN A 194 2.11 -18.85 -14.23
C GLN A 194 2.41 -20.03 -15.16
N GLY A 195 2.05 -19.95 -16.44
CA GLY A 195 2.27 -21.02 -17.42
C GLY A 195 3.70 -21.20 -17.93
N PHE A 196 4.65 -20.30 -17.61
CA PHE A 196 6.01 -20.37 -18.17
C PHE A 196 7.02 -21.16 -17.32
N ALA A 197 6.74 -21.47 -16.06
CA ALA A 197 7.69 -22.18 -15.21
C ALA A 197 7.00 -23.12 -14.23
N SER A 198 7.83 -23.86 -13.47
CA SER A 198 7.37 -24.89 -12.53
C SER A 198 6.33 -24.37 -11.54
N GLU A 199 5.35 -25.21 -11.21
CA GLU A 199 4.30 -24.95 -10.20
C GLU A 199 4.82 -24.89 -8.74
N ASN A 200 6.11 -24.59 -8.56
CA ASN A 200 6.67 -24.44 -7.23
C ASN A 200 6.12 -23.16 -6.55
N LYS A 201 6.06 -23.20 -5.22
CA LYS A 201 5.49 -22.10 -4.41
C LYS A 201 6.18 -20.76 -4.62
N PHE A 202 7.48 -20.76 -4.91
CA PHE A 202 8.23 -19.53 -5.14
C PHE A 202 7.85 -18.86 -6.46
N TRP A 203 7.69 -19.64 -7.53
CA TRP A 203 7.27 -19.11 -8.83
C TRP A 203 5.85 -18.56 -8.78
N VAL A 204 4.90 -19.40 -8.37
CA VAL A 204 3.47 -19.06 -8.37
C VAL A 204 3.14 -18.00 -7.31
N GLY A 205 3.80 -18.07 -6.15
CA GLY A 205 3.50 -17.19 -5.02
C GLY A 205 4.23 -15.85 -5.04
N ILE A 206 5.40 -15.75 -5.69
CA ILE A 206 6.26 -14.55 -5.62
C ILE A 206 6.57 -14.00 -7.01
N LEU A 207 7.18 -14.81 -7.89
CA LEU A 207 7.71 -14.30 -9.15
C LEU A 207 6.60 -13.91 -10.14
N ALA A 208 5.65 -14.80 -10.44
CA ALA A 208 4.58 -14.51 -11.38
C ALA A 208 3.68 -13.32 -10.93
N PRO A 209 3.20 -13.25 -9.67
CA PRO A 209 2.48 -12.08 -9.18
C PRO A 209 3.33 -10.80 -9.17
N GLY A 210 4.63 -10.91 -8.88
CA GLY A 210 5.56 -9.80 -8.89
C GLY A 210 5.70 -9.17 -10.29
N PHE A 211 5.87 -9.99 -11.32
CA PHE A 211 5.92 -9.52 -12.71
C PHE A 211 4.59 -8.92 -13.17
N ALA A 212 3.47 -9.55 -12.83
CA ALA A 212 2.14 -9.04 -13.12
C ALA A 212 1.92 -7.65 -12.49
N THR A 213 2.33 -7.49 -11.23
CA THR A 213 2.25 -6.22 -10.49
C THR A 213 3.14 -5.15 -11.09
N LEU A 214 4.35 -5.49 -11.52
CA LEU A 214 5.23 -4.55 -12.20
C LEU A 214 4.60 -4.06 -13.51
N LEU A 215 4.05 -4.97 -14.32
CA LEU A 215 3.44 -4.61 -15.60
C LEU A 215 2.20 -3.71 -15.41
N SER A 216 1.33 -4.04 -14.46
CA SER A 216 0.17 -3.19 -14.14
C SER A 216 0.59 -1.84 -13.56
N ALA A 217 1.64 -1.79 -12.73
CA ALA A 217 2.16 -0.53 -12.17
C ALA A 217 2.74 0.38 -13.26
N VAL A 218 3.39 -0.18 -14.29
CA VAL A 218 3.85 0.57 -15.46
C VAL A 218 2.68 1.16 -16.22
N TRP A 219 1.63 0.36 -16.48
CA TRP A 219 0.40 0.84 -17.12
C TRP A 219 -0.25 1.97 -16.32
N ASP A 220 -0.45 1.77 -15.02
CA ASP A 220 -1.06 2.76 -14.12
C ASP A 220 -0.26 4.06 -14.13
N PHE A 221 1.07 3.98 -14.00
CA PHE A 221 1.92 5.17 -14.01
C PHE A 221 1.74 5.98 -15.29
N PHE A 222 1.83 5.34 -16.47
CA PHE A 222 1.74 6.04 -17.75
C PHE A 222 0.32 6.53 -18.06
N SER A 223 -0.70 5.72 -17.79
CA SER A 223 -2.09 6.12 -18.00
C SER A 223 -2.46 7.31 -17.12
N TYR A 224 -2.08 7.29 -15.84
CA TYR A 224 -2.34 8.40 -14.93
C TYR A 224 -1.57 9.66 -15.35
N LYS A 225 -0.30 9.51 -15.73
CA LYS A 225 0.56 10.63 -16.15
C LYS A 225 0.09 11.28 -17.44
N LEU A 226 -0.24 10.48 -18.46
CA LEU A 226 -0.43 10.96 -19.83
C LEU A 226 -1.90 11.23 -20.16
N ILE A 227 -2.83 10.53 -19.51
CA ILE A 227 -4.25 10.56 -19.86
C ILE A 227 -5.07 11.22 -18.75
N VAL A 228 -4.93 10.74 -17.50
CA VAL A 228 -5.80 11.16 -16.39
C VAL A 228 -5.41 12.53 -15.84
N PHE A 229 -4.17 12.69 -15.38
CA PHE A 229 -3.70 13.87 -14.64
C PHE A 229 -2.85 14.77 -15.53
N LYS A 230 -3.46 15.31 -16.60
CA LYS A 230 -2.76 16.18 -17.54
C LYS A 230 -2.35 17.49 -16.86
N PRO A 231 -1.09 17.95 -17.01
CA PRO A 231 -0.73 19.33 -16.70
C PRO A 231 -1.50 20.25 -17.66
N LYS A 232 -2.00 21.39 -17.17
CA LYS A 232 -2.67 22.40 -17.99
C LYS A 232 -1.72 22.83 -19.14
N GLN A 233 -2.15 22.72 -20.40
CA GLN A 233 -1.55 23.48 -21.49
C GLN A 233 -1.90 24.95 -21.23
N GLU A 234 -0.87 25.81 -21.18
CA GLU A 234 -1.11 27.26 -21.24
C GLU A 234 -1.66 27.55 -22.64
N ASP A 235 -2.95 27.85 -22.71
CA ASP A 235 -3.56 28.55 -23.85
C ASP A 235 -3.23 30.04 -23.72
#